data_AF-A0A838JR48-F1
#
_entry.id   AF-A0A838JR48-F1
#
_cell.length_a   1.000
_cell.length_b   1.000
_cell.length_c   1.000
_cell.angle_alpha   90.00
_cell.angle_beta   90.00
_cell.angle_gamma   90.00
#
_symmetry.space_group_name_H-M   'P 1'
#
loop_
_entity.id
_entity.type
_entity.pdbx_description
1 polymer ?
#
loop_
_entity_poly.entity_id
_entity_poly.type
_entity_poly.pdbx_seq_one_letter_code
_entity_poly.pdbx_strand_id
1 'polypeptide(L)'
;MAEGGPAAPGPSSDQGRGSRALGNRGVLVSSASTVLFFAVIAVVVVLAPGSGVVAERFFSPQNLWQSLIGSGTNPSVLGAFLLNVKIFTVSEVFILILALVIAVVRGIPGPVFFPFRFLAVAYTDLFRGVPLILVLYMIGFGVPGLGLGFISYL
;
A
#
# COMPACT_ATOMS: atom_id res chain seq x y z
N MET A 1 73.16 17.95 -18.90
CA MET A 1 73.51 16.52 -18.73
C MET A 1 72.45 15.92 -17.83
N ALA A 2 71.40 15.36 -18.43
CA ALA A 2 71.19 13.90 -18.63
C ALA A 2 70.70 13.24 -17.31
N GLU A 3 69.40 13.06 -17.13
CA GLU A 3 68.60 11.84 -17.43
C GLU A 3 68.72 10.73 -16.37
N GLY A 4 67.57 10.26 -15.85
CA GLY A 4 67.46 9.02 -15.06
C GLY A 4 66.51 9.10 -13.86
N GLY A 5 65.20 9.02 -14.10
CA GLY A 5 64.20 8.89 -13.03
C GLY A 5 64.12 7.46 -12.46
N PRO A 6 63.72 7.29 -11.19
CA PRO A 6 63.15 6.05 -10.68
C PRO A 6 61.61 6.12 -10.72
N ALA A 7 61.01 5.04 -11.22
CA ALA A 7 59.60 4.87 -11.54
C ALA A 7 58.64 5.08 -10.36
N ALA A 8 57.46 5.63 -10.66
CA ALA A 8 56.34 5.76 -9.74
C ALA A 8 55.84 4.39 -9.23
N PRO A 9 55.54 4.23 -7.93
CA PRO A 9 54.69 3.15 -7.47
C PRO A 9 53.25 3.46 -7.91
N GLY A 10 52.71 2.66 -8.83
CA GLY A 10 51.32 2.78 -9.26
C GLY A 10 50.31 2.52 -8.14
N PRO A 11 49.04 2.91 -8.30
CA PRO A 11 48.00 2.60 -7.33
C PRO A 11 47.80 1.08 -7.27
N SER A 12 48.09 0.49 -6.11
CA SER A 12 47.68 -0.89 -5.80
C SER A 12 46.17 -0.92 -5.64
N SER A 13 45.46 -1.13 -6.75
CA SER A 13 44.07 -1.55 -6.76
C SER A 13 44.00 -3.01 -6.32
N ASP A 14 44.14 -3.24 -5.01
CA ASP A 14 43.71 -4.50 -4.40
C ASP A 14 42.19 -4.49 -4.25
N GLN A 15 41.53 -4.46 -5.40
CA GLN A 15 40.09 -4.58 -5.52
C GLN A 15 39.81 -6.07 -5.68
N GLY A 16 39.55 -6.71 -4.53
CA GLY A 16 39.11 -8.09 -4.32
C GLY A 16 38.76 -8.84 -5.60
N ARG A 17 39.77 -9.46 -6.19
CA ARG A 17 39.63 -10.36 -7.35
C ARG A 17 39.29 -11.76 -6.85
N GLY A 18 38.27 -11.84 -6.00
CA GLY A 18 37.68 -13.10 -5.54
C GLY A 18 36.25 -13.19 -6.02
N SER A 19 35.90 -14.30 -6.66
CA SER A 19 34.52 -14.82 -6.79
C SER A 19 33.77 -14.66 -8.12
N ARG A 20 34.44 -14.67 -9.28
CA ARG A 20 33.74 -14.97 -10.55
C ARG A 20 33.29 -16.43 -10.66
N ALA A 21 33.99 -17.37 -10.01
CA ALA A 21 33.65 -18.79 -10.02
C ALA A 21 32.57 -19.20 -8.99
N LEU A 22 32.33 -18.36 -7.97
CA LEU A 22 31.24 -18.52 -7.01
C LEU A 22 29.94 -17.86 -7.50
N GLY A 23 30.00 -16.89 -8.43
CA GLY A 23 28.83 -16.23 -9.00
C GLY A 23 27.88 -17.19 -9.72
N ASN A 24 28.38 -18.07 -10.60
CA ASN A 24 27.51 -19.01 -11.33
C ASN A 24 26.94 -20.10 -10.43
N ARG A 25 27.72 -20.61 -9.47
CA ARG A 25 27.24 -21.63 -8.51
C ARG A 25 26.25 -21.04 -7.52
N GLY A 26 26.50 -19.81 -7.03
CA GLY A 26 25.59 -19.09 -6.16
C GLY A 26 24.27 -18.72 -6.85
N VAL A 27 24.32 -18.33 -8.13
CA VAL A 27 23.12 -18.07 -8.96
C VAL A 27 22.37 -19.36 -9.29
N LEU A 28 23.08 -20.48 -9.53
CA LEU A 28 22.44 -21.78 -9.70
C LEU A 28 21.76 -22.25 -8.41
N VAL A 29 22.44 -22.12 -7.28
CA VAL A 29 21.93 -22.56 -5.99
C VAL A 29 20.77 -21.67 -5.54
N SER A 30 20.82 -20.35 -5.76
CA SER A 30 19.71 -19.46 -5.46
C SER A 30 18.51 -19.74 -6.35
N SER A 31 18.69 -19.89 -7.67
CA SER A 31 17.60 -20.20 -8.59
C SER A 31 17.00 -21.58 -8.31
N ALA A 32 17.82 -22.60 -8.05
CA ALA A 32 17.36 -23.93 -7.65
C ALA A 32 16.59 -23.88 -6.33
N SER A 33 17.06 -23.11 -5.34
CA SER A 33 16.37 -22.98 -4.05
C SER A 33 15.04 -22.24 -4.19
N THR A 34 14.97 -21.20 -5.03
CA THR A 34 13.71 -20.50 -5.34
C THR A 34 12.72 -21.42 -6.03
N VAL A 35 13.17 -22.16 -7.05
CA VAL A 35 12.32 -23.14 -7.76
C VAL A 35 11.83 -24.22 -6.81
N LEU A 36 12.70 -24.77 -5.96
CA LEU A 36 12.34 -25.78 -4.98
C LEU A 36 11.32 -25.25 -3.96
N PHE A 37 11.52 -24.02 -3.45
CA PHE A 37 10.60 -23.38 -2.52
C PHE A 37 9.19 -23.23 -3.13
N PHE A 38 9.09 -22.70 -4.35
CA PHE A 38 7.81 -22.58 -5.05
C PHE A 38 7.21 -23.94 -5.40
N ALA A 39 8.02 -24.94 -5.75
CA ALA A 39 7.54 -26.30 -6.01
C ALA A 39 6.93 -26.93 -4.76
N VAL A 40 7.57 -26.78 -3.60
CA VAL A 40 7.02 -27.24 -2.31
C VAL A 40 5.69 -26.54 -2.00
N ILE A 41 5.61 -25.22 -2.17
CA ILE A 41 4.35 -24.48 -2.00
C ILE A 41 3.27 -24.99 -2.95
N ALA A 42 3.58 -25.17 -4.22
CA ALA A 42 2.63 -25.66 -5.22
C ALA A 42 2.10 -27.05 -4.86
N VAL A 43 2.96 -27.96 -4.40
CA VAL A 43 2.57 -29.29 -3.93
C VAL A 43 1.63 -29.20 -2.73
N VAL A 44 1.95 -28.37 -1.74
CA VAL A 44 1.09 -28.15 -0.56
C VAL A 44 -0.28 -27.60 -0.98
N VAL A 45 -0.32 -26.64 -1.90
CA VAL A 45 -1.57 -26.04 -2.39
C VAL A 45 -2.41 -27.05 -3.17
N VAL A 46 -1.81 -27.86 -4.05
CA VAL A 46 -2.54 -28.85 -4.86
C VAL A 46 -3.06 -30.00 -4.01
N LEU A 47 -2.26 -30.48 -3.05
CA LEU A 47 -2.65 -31.55 -2.12
C LEU A 47 -3.62 -31.08 -1.03
N ALA A 48 -3.83 -29.77 -0.86
CA ALA A 48 -4.79 -29.26 0.10
C ALA A 48 -6.21 -29.71 -0.28
N PRO A 49 -7.03 -30.20 0.67
CA PRO A 49 -8.37 -30.72 0.39
C PRO A 49 -9.33 -29.68 -0.20
N GLY A 50 -9.03 -28.39 -0.05
CA GLY A 50 -9.79 -27.27 -0.64
C GLY A 50 -9.31 -26.81 -2.02
N SER A 51 -8.29 -27.46 -2.60
CA SER A 51 -7.66 -27.01 -3.86
C SER A 51 -8.65 -26.97 -5.02
N GLY A 52 -9.54 -27.97 -5.13
CA GLY A 52 -10.61 -28.01 -6.13
C GLY A 52 -11.61 -26.86 -6.00
N VAL A 53 -12.00 -26.51 -4.77
CA VAL A 53 -12.95 -25.40 -4.53
C VAL A 53 -12.30 -24.05 -4.85
N VAL A 54 -11.03 -23.85 -4.49
CA VAL A 54 -10.30 -22.62 -4.83
C VAL A 54 -10.11 -22.51 -6.35
N ALA A 55 -9.75 -23.62 -7.02
CA ALA A 55 -9.64 -23.67 -8.47
C ALA A 55 -10.97 -23.31 -9.15
N GLU A 56 -12.09 -23.86 -8.68
CA GLU A 56 -13.40 -23.59 -9.25
C GLU A 56 -13.89 -22.16 -8.96
N ARG A 57 -13.66 -21.63 -7.76
CA ARG A 57 -14.12 -20.30 -7.35
C ARG A 57 -13.26 -19.17 -7.93
N PHE A 58 -11.95 -19.35 -8.05
CA PHE A 58 -11.02 -18.30 -8.48
C PHE A 58 -10.48 -18.49 -9.90
N PHE A 59 -10.43 -19.71 -10.43
CA PHE A 59 -9.80 -20.01 -11.72
C PHE A 59 -10.78 -20.49 -12.80
N SER A 60 -12.09 -20.51 -12.54
CA SER A 60 -13.08 -20.74 -13.61
C SER A 60 -13.46 -19.42 -14.29
N PRO A 61 -13.30 -19.31 -15.64
CA PRO A 61 -13.64 -18.09 -16.37
C PRO A 61 -15.11 -17.67 -16.20
N GLN A 62 -16.00 -18.65 -16.05
CA GLN A 62 -17.44 -18.42 -15.90
C GLN A 62 -17.79 -17.81 -14.53
N ASN A 63 -17.22 -18.29 -13.43
CA ASN A 63 -17.48 -17.72 -12.10
C ASN A 63 -16.86 -16.32 -11.97
N LEU A 64 -15.68 -16.10 -12.56
CA LEU A 64 -15.05 -14.77 -12.61
C LEU A 64 -15.93 -13.75 -13.33
N TRP A 65 -16.44 -14.11 -14.53
CA TRP A 65 -17.31 -13.22 -15.31
C TRP A 65 -18.65 -12.95 -14.61
N GLN A 66 -19.25 -13.98 -14.00
CA GLN A 66 -20.48 -13.85 -13.22
C GLN A 66 -20.29 -12.98 -11.98
N SER A 67 -19.18 -13.12 -11.26
CA SER A 67 -18.86 -12.27 -10.10
C SER A 67 -18.60 -10.82 -10.52
N LEU A 68 -18.02 -10.60 -11.70
CA LEU A 68 -17.70 -9.27 -12.19
C LEU A 68 -18.96 -8.48 -12.56
N ILE A 69 -19.84 -9.07 -13.38
CA ILE A 69 -21.04 -8.40 -13.89
C ILE A 69 -22.20 -8.45 -12.89
N GLY A 70 -22.26 -9.49 -12.07
CA GLY A 70 -23.40 -9.78 -11.20
C GLY A 70 -24.49 -10.54 -11.95
N SER A 71 -25.06 -11.55 -11.30
CA SER A 71 -26.31 -12.19 -11.71
C SER A 71 -27.37 -11.89 -10.65
N GLY A 72 -28.66 -12.14 -10.90
CA GLY A 72 -29.76 -11.76 -9.99
C GLY A 72 -29.64 -12.23 -8.53
N THR A 73 -28.70 -13.12 -8.21
CA THR A 73 -28.43 -13.64 -6.86
C THR A 73 -27.05 -13.22 -6.30
N ASN A 74 -26.09 -12.83 -7.15
CA ASN A 74 -24.72 -12.49 -6.73
C ASN A 74 -24.44 -10.98 -6.91
N PRO A 75 -23.92 -10.30 -5.88
CA PRO A 75 -23.58 -8.88 -5.98
C PRO A 75 -22.48 -8.66 -7.02
N SER A 76 -22.69 -7.67 -7.89
CA SER A 76 -21.73 -7.26 -8.91
C SER A 76 -20.50 -6.63 -8.26
N VAL A 77 -19.33 -7.23 -8.45
CA VAL A 77 -18.06 -6.64 -8.01
C VAL A 77 -17.81 -5.33 -8.73
N LEU A 78 -18.14 -5.24 -10.03
CA LEU A 78 -18.01 -4.01 -10.78
C LEU A 78 -18.94 -2.92 -10.24
N GLY A 79 -20.17 -3.28 -9.87
CA GLY A 79 -21.11 -2.36 -9.23
C GLY A 79 -20.60 -1.85 -7.88
N ALA A 80 -20.10 -2.74 -7.03
CA ALA A 80 -19.51 -2.37 -5.74
C ALA A 80 -18.25 -1.52 -5.89
N PHE A 81 -17.40 -1.83 -6.88
CA PHE A 81 -16.22 -1.04 -7.22
C PHE A 81 -16.61 0.36 -7.71
N LEU A 82 -17.58 0.46 -8.63
CA LEU A 82 -18.08 1.75 -9.11
C LEU A 82 -18.75 2.56 -8.00
N LEU A 83 -19.42 1.91 -7.06
CA LEU A 83 -19.95 2.57 -5.87
C LEU A 83 -18.82 3.13 -5.00
N ASN A 84 -17.75 2.36 -4.77
CA ASN A 84 -16.58 2.83 -4.05
C ASN A 84 -15.92 4.03 -4.77
N VAL A 85 -15.72 3.94 -6.09
CA VAL A 85 -15.20 5.03 -6.91
C VAL A 85 -16.11 6.26 -6.81
N LYS A 86 -17.43 6.11 -6.94
CA LYS A 86 -18.38 7.21 -6.81
C LYS A 86 -18.27 7.90 -5.44
N ILE A 87 -18.24 7.13 -4.36
CA ILE A 87 -18.09 7.67 -3.00
C ILE A 87 -16.74 8.38 -2.87
N PHE A 88 -15.67 7.74 -3.32
CA PHE A 88 -14.33 8.28 -3.28
C PHE A 88 -14.23 9.60 -4.04
N THR A 89 -14.73 9.68 -5.28
CA THR A 89 -14.73 10.90 -6.08
C THR A 89 -15.50 12.03 -5.41
N VAL A 90 -16.70 11.76 -4.88
CA VAL A 90 -17.47 12.78 -4.17
C VAL A 90 -16.71 13.25 -2.93
N SER A 91 -16.24 12.32 -2.09
CA SER A 91 -15.45 12.62 -0.90
C SER A 91 -14.18 13.40 -1.22
N GLU A 92 -13.46 13.04 -2.29
CA GLU A 92 -12.23 13.69 -2.73
C GLU A 92 -12.46 15.17 -3.04
N VAL A 93 -13.55 15.51 -3.74
CA VAL A 93 -13.89 16.92 -4.03
C VAL A 93 -14.08 17.72 -2.73
N PHE A 94 -14.82 17.18 -1.76
CA PHE A 94 -15.01 17.83 -0.46
C PHE A 94 -13.71 17.94 0.33
N ILE A 95 -12.92 16.87 0.37
CA ILE A 95 -11.62 16.84 1.05
C ILE A 95 -10.68 17.85 0.42
N LEU A 96 -10.64 17.98 -0.90
CA LEU A 96 -9.77 18.92 -1.60
C LEU A 96 -10.11 20.37 -1.22
N ILE A 97 -11.40 20.72 -1.22
CA ILE A 97 -11.86 22.05 -0.81
C ILE A 97 -11.45 22.33 0.64
N LEU A 98 -11.75 21.41 1.56
CA LEU A 98 -11.44 21.58 2.99
C LEU A 98 -9.93 21.62 3.27
N ALA A 99 -9.18 20.70 2.67
CA ALA A 99 -7.73 20.62 2.79
C ALA A 99 -7.05 21.87 2.21
N LEU A 100 -7.57 22.43 1.11
CA LEU A 100 -7.09 23.68 0.56
C LEU A 100 -7.28 24.84 1.54
N VAL A 101 -8.47 24.98 2.14
CA VAL A 101 -8.72 26.03 3.15
C VAL A 101 -7.74 25.88 4.32
N ILE A 102 -7.59 24.66 4.86
CA ILE A 102 -6.67 24.37 5.95
C ILE A 102 -5.21 24.68 5.55
N ALA A 103 -4.81 24.31 4.34
CA ALA A 103 -3.47 24.56 3.81
C ALA A 103 -3.19 26.06 3.69
N VAL A 104 -4.15 26.84 3.20
CA VAL A 104 -4.05 28.31 3.12
C VAL A 104 -3.89 28.90 4.52
N VAL A 105 -4.75 28.54 5.48
CA VAL A 105 -4.67 29.03 6.86
C VAL A 105 -3.31 28.73 7.49
N ARG A 106 -2.76 27.53 7.22
CA ARG A 106 -1.43 27.15 7.70
C ARG A 106 -0.30 27.95 7.07
N GLY A 107 -0.50 28.49 5.86
CA GLY A 107 0.50 29.24 5.09
C GLY A 107 0.58 30.73 5.41
N ILE A 108 -0.40 31.31 6.10
CA ILE A 108 -0.46 32.76 6.35
C ILE A 108 0.67 33.19 7.31
N PRO A 109 1.48 34.21 6.96
CA PRO A 109 2.46 34.81 7.86
C PRO A 109 1.79 35.83 8.79
N GLY A 110 2.11 35.79 10.09
CA GLY A 110 1.65 36.80 11.05
C GLY A 110 1.30 36.22 12.43
N PRO A 111 1.71 36.85 13.54
CA PRO A 111 1.41 36.38 14.91
C PRO A 111 -0.10 36.33 15.24
N VAL A 112 -0.90 37.18 14.60
CA VAL A 112 -2.35 37.29 14.85
C VAL A 112 -3.11 36.04 14.40
N PHE A 113 -2.62 35.34 13.37
CA PHE A 113 -3.23 34.10 12.87
C PHE A 113 -2.67 32.84 13.52
N PHE A 114 -1.79 32.98 14.52
CA PHE A 114 -1.22 31.88 15.27
C PHE A 114 -2.25 30.88 15.83
N PRO A 115 -3.36 31.28 16.50
CA PRO A 115 -4.31 30.31 17.05
C PRO A 115 -5.01 29.47 15.97
N PHE A 116 -5.36 30.09 14.85
CA PHE A 116 -5.97 29.38 13.71
C PHE A 116 -4.99 28.42 13.05
N ARG A 117 -3.73 28.84 12.89
CA ARG A 117 -2.66 27.98 12.38
C ARG A 117 -2.40 26.80 13.31
N PHE A 118 -2.39 27.03 14.62
CA PHE A 118 -2.24 25.96 15.61
C PHE A 118 -3.37 24.93 15.47
N LEU A 119 -4.63 25.38 15.42
CA LEU A 119 -5.77 24.48 15.20
C LEU A 119 -5.68 23.71 13.88
N ALA A 120 -5.31 24.38 12.79
CA ALA A 120 -5.13 23.74 11.49
C ALA A 120 -4.04 22.66 11.53
N VAL A 121 -2.90 22.95 12.14
CA VAL A 121 -1.78 21.99 12.30
C VAL A 121 -2.20 20.84 13.21
N ALA A 122 -2.79 21.12 14.38
CA ALA A 122 -3.23 20.11 15.33
C ALA A 122 -4.28 19.17 14.71
N TYR A 123 -5.26 19.71 13.98
CA TYR A 123 -6.22 18.92 13.21
C TYR A 123 -5.51 18.02 12.19
N THR A 124 -4.64 18.59 11.35
CA THR A 124 -3.96 17.77 10.33
C THR A 124 -3.05 16.72 10.90
N ASP A 125 -2.34 17.01 11.99
CA ASP A 125 -1.39 16.08 12.59
C ASP A 125 -2.11 14.99 13.36
N LEU A 126 -3.24 15.29 14.03
CA LEU A 126 -4.07 14.29 14.68
C LEU A 126 -4.67 13.31 13.67
N PHE A 127 -5.35 13.81 12.64
CA PHE A 127 -6.02 12.94 11.65
C PHE A 127 -5.04 12.19 10.74
N ARG A 128 -3.80 12.66 10.60
CA ARG A 128 -2.73 11.91 9.90
C ARG A 128 -1.93 10.98 10.82
N GLY A 129 -1.86 11.29 12.11
CA GLY A 129 -1.15 10.50 13.11
C GLY A 129 -1.96 9.33 13.66
N VAL A 130 -3.29 9.46 13.68
CA VAL A 130 -4.20 8.39 14.11
C VAL A 130 -4.55 7.49 12.91
N PRO A 131 -4.49 6.16 13.04
CA PRO A 131 -5.00 5.24 12.03
C PRO A 131 -6.44 5.56 11.64
N LEU A 132 -6.69 5.77 10.34
CA LEU A 132 -8.02 6.14 9.83
C LEU A 132 -9.10 5.12 10.22
N ILE A 133 -8.74 3.84 10.36
CA ILE A 133 -9.67 2.81 10.82
C ILE A 133 -10.22 3.09 12.23
N LEU A 134 -9.42 3.68 13.13
CA LEU A 134 -9.88 4.05 14.47
C LEU A 134 -10.88 5.21 14.41
N VAL A 135 -10.62 6.18 13.53
CA VAL A 135 -11.53 7.31 13.29
C VAL A 135 -12.86 6.80 12.75
N LEU A 136 -12.82 5.91 11.75
CA LEU A 136 -14.02 5.27 11.22
C LEU A 136 -14.76 4.45 12.29
N TYR A 137 -14.05 3.75 13.17
CA TYR A 137 -14.66 3.00 14.26
C TYR A 137 -15.35 3.91 15.28
N MET A 138 -14.71 5.01 15.66
CA MET A 138 -15.28 6.01 16.57
C MET A 138 -16.55 6.64 15.96
N ILE A 139 -16.56 6.89 14.66
CA ILE A 139 -17.74 7.42 13.97
C ILE A 139 -18.82 6.33 13.84
N GLY A 140 -18.45 5.12 13.40
CA GLY A 140 -19.39 4.04 13.10
C GLY A 140 -20.00 3.37 14.34
N PHE A 141 -19.27 3.34 15.47
CA PHE A 141 -19.74 2.72 16.71
C PHE A 141 -19.86 3.73 17.86
N GLY A 142 -18.96 4.70 17.96
CA GLY A 142 -18.97 5.69 19.04
C GLY A 142 -20.12 6.70 18.93
N VAL A 143 -20.40 7.21 17.72
CA VAL A 143 -21.52 8.16 17.51
C VAL A 143 -22.88 7.52 17.78
N PRO A 144 -23.21 6.31 17.25
CA PRO A 144 -24.45 5.62 17.63
C PRO A 144 -24.51 5.27 19.12
N GLY A 145 -23.37 4.96 19.74
CA GLY A 145 -23.27 4.65 21.18
C GLY A 145 -23.58 5.82 22.12
N LEU A 146 -23.57 7.06 21.62
CA LEU A 146 -23.95 8.25 22.39
C LEU A 146 -25.47 8.35 22.65
N GLY A 147 -26.30 7.54 21.99
CA GLY A 147 -27.74 7.48 22.25
C GLY A 147 -28.50 8.77 21.90
N LEU A 148 -27.92 9.63 21.06
CA LEU A 148 -28.59 10.83 20.57
C LEU A 148 -29.71 10.41 19.61
N GLY A 149 -30.95 10.41 20.11
CA GLY A 149 -32.12 9.89 19.42
C GLY A 149 -32.41 10.48 18.02
N PHE A 150 -31.77 11.58 17.64
CA PHE A 150 -31.85 12.15 16.29
C PHE A 150 -30.96 11.41 15.25
N ILE A 151 -29.91 10.73 15.70
CA ILE A 151 -28.96 9.99 14.85
C ILE A 151 -29.30 8.50 14.81
N SER A 152 -29.92 7.95 15.87
CA SER A 152 -30.22 6.50 15.96
C SER A 152 -31.31 5.98 15.00
N TYR A 153 -31.99 6.83 14.23
CA TYR A 153 -33.10 6.44 13.33
C TYR A 153 -32.80 6.63 11.82
N LEU A 154 -31.59 7.05 11.45
CA LEU A 154 -31.10 7.11 10.06
C LEU A 154 -30.19 5.91 9.76
#